data_AF-A0A921S4F9-F1
#
_entry.id   AF-A0A921S4F9-F1
#
_cell.length_a   1.000
_cell.length_b   1.000
_cell.length_c   1.000
_cell.angle_alpha   90.00
_cell.angle_beta   90.00
_cell.angle_gamma   90.00
#
_symmetry.space_group_name_H-M   'P 1'
#
loop_
_entity.id
_entity.type
_entity.pdbx_description
1 polymer ?
#
loop_
_entity_poly.entity_id
_entity_poly.type
_entity_poly.pdbx_seq_one_letter_code
_entity_poly.pdbx_strand_id
1 'polypeptide(L)'
;MTVNTARSQLLELLEMRGEPEPAYDADSLCIGVARLGSDDEKILAGPMGKLVDADFGSPPHCLVIVGETTPEEEEMLQFYMIK
;
A
#
# COMPACT_ATOMS: atom_id res chain seq x y z
N MET A 1 -3.32 -4.16 -13.44
CA MET A 1 -2.81 -4.74 -12.18
C MET A 1 -3.50 -4.03 -11.04
N THR A 2 -3.99 -4.74 -10.02
CA THR A 2 -4.64 -4.12 -8.85
C THR A 2 -3.64 -3.97 -7.70
N VAL A 3 -3.93 -3.09 -6.73
CA VAL A 3 -3.17 -2.95 -5.47
C VAL A 3 -3.05 -4.32 -4.77
N ASN A 4 -4.16 -5.06 -4.68
CA ASN A 4 -4.20 -6.37 -4.04
C ASN A 4 -3.32 -7.40 -4.76
N THR A 5 -3.29 -7.38 -6.09
CA THR A 5 -2.40 -8.25 -6.88
C THR A 5 -0.94 -7.90 -6.63
N ALA A 6 -0.55 -6.63 -6.77
CA ALA A 6 0.83 -6.19 -6.59
C ALA A 6 1.35 -6.54 -5.21
N ARG A 7 0.56 -6.25 -4.18
CA ARG A 7 0.87 -6.60 -2.80
C ARG A 7 1.08 -8.09 -2.59
N SER A 8 0.15 -8.92 -3.06
CA SER A 8 0.22 -10.38 -2.85
C SER A 8 1.48 -10.96 -3.49
N GLN A 9 1.85 -10.46 -4.67
CA GLN A 9 3.08 -10.85 -5.35
C GLN A 9 4.35 -10.42 -4.59
N LEU A 10 4.33 -9.25 -3.96
CA LEU A 10 5.44 -8.78 -3.13
C LEU A 10 5.61 -9.65 -1.88
N LEU A 11 4.53 -9.98 -1.17
CA LEU A 11 4.58 -10.85 0.00
C LEU A 11 5.02 -12.28 -0.34
N GLU A 12 4.50 -12.85 -1.44
CA GLU A 12 4.92 -14.16 -1.94
C GLU A 12 6.41 -14.18 -2.27
N LEU A 13 6.92 -13.11 -2.88
CA LEU A 13 8.35 -12.98 -3.17
C LEU A 13 9.21 -12.98 -1.90
N LEU A 14 8.78 -12.30 -0.82
CA LEU A 14 9.49 -12.31 0.45
C LEU A 14 9.60 -13.72 1.04
N GLU A 15 8.49 -14.47 1.04
CA GLU A 15 8.45 -15.86 1.50
C GLU A 15 9.36 -16.76 0.64
N MET A 16 9.35 -16.58 -0.68
CA MET A 16 10.18 -17.36 -1.59
C MET A 16 11.68 -17.08 -1.44
N ARG A 17 12.06 -15.82 -1.19
CA ARG A 17 13.47 -15.43 -1.08
C ARG A 17 14.06 -15.71 0.30
N GLY A 18 13.27 -15.60 1.37
CA GLY A 18 13.72 -15.84 2.74
C GLY A 18 14.92 -14.97 3.12
N GLU A 19 14.97 -13.73 2.63
CA GLU A 19 16.05 -12.79 2.95
C GLU A 19 16.03 -12.48 4.46
N PRO A 20 17.17 -12.50 5.15
CA PRO A 20 17.23 -12.29 6.60
C PRO A 20 16.85 -10.86 7.02
N GLU A 21 16.99 -9.90 6.11
CA GLU A 21 16.68 -8.49 6.33
C GLU A 21 16.05 -7.93 5.04
N PRO A 22 14.73 -8.11 4.84
CA PRO A 22 14.06 -7.68 3.63
C PRO A 22 13.84 -6.16 3.61
N ALA A 23 13.79 -5.57 2.42
CA ALA A 23 13.56 -4.12 2.27
C ALA A 23 12.13 -3.68 2.63
N TYR A 24 11.18 -4.62 2.73
CA TYR A 24 9.80 -4.41 3.13
C TYR A 24 9.24 -5.74 3.67
N ASP A 25 8.12 -5.67 4.37
CA ASP A 25 7.41 -6.80 4.96
C ASP A 25 5.89 -6.54 5.04
N ALA A 26 5.18 -7.41 5.75
CA ALA A 26 3.74 -7.27 5.93
C ALA A 26 3.34 -6.05 6.78
N ASP A 27 4.23 -5.55 7.63
CA ASP A 27 3.99 -4.43 8.53
C ASP A 27 4.39 -3.09 7.91
N SER A 28 5.16 -3.13 6.82
CA SER A 28 5.60 -1.96 6.05
C SER A 28 4.42 -1.11 5.60
N LEU A 29 4.49 0.18 5.90
CA LEU A 29 3.44 1.13 5.57
C LEU A 29 3.35 1.31 4.05
N CYS A 30 2.14 1.25 3.52
CA CYS A 30 1.87 1.32 2.10
C CYS A 30 0.68 2.24 1.82
N ILE A 31 0.64 2.81 0.60
CA ILE A 31 -0.48 3.60 0.09
C ILE A 31 -1.00 2.92 -1.18
N GLY A 32 -2.26 2.49 -1.14
CA GLY A 32 -3.00 2.11 -2.33
C GLY A 32 -3.71 3.33 -2.91
N VAL A 33 -3.58 3.54 -4.21
CA VAL A 33 -4.24 4.62 -4.95
C VAL A 33 -5.00 4.02 -6.12
N ALA A 34 -6.24 4.46 -6.33
CA ALA A 34 -7.05 4.10 -7.49
C ALA A 34 -7.71 5.34 -8.10
N ARG A 35 -7.64 5.43 -9.43
CA ARG A 35 -8.29 6.46 -10.25
C ARG A 35 -8.01 7.90 -9.79
N LEU A 36 -6.75 8.19 -9.48
CA LEU A 36 -6.30 9.52 -9.07
C LEU A 36 -6.84 10.60 -10.03
N GLY A 37 -7.54 11.60 -9.50
CA GLY A 37 -8.19 12.67 -10.23
C GLY A 37 -9.59 12.38 -10.77
N SER A 38 -10.18 11.21 -10.48
CA SER A 38 -11.56 10.85 -10.86
C SER A 38 -12.55 11.09 -9.72
N ASP A 39 -13.84 11.22 -10.02
CA ASP A 39 -14.91 11.43 -9.02
C ASP A 39 -14.99 10.30 -7.98
N ASP A 40 -14.56 9.09 -8.36
CA ASP A 40 -14.52 7.91 -7.52
C ASP A 40 -13.08 7.47 -7.18
N GLU A 41 -12.19 8.46 -7.02
CA GLU A 41 -10.83 8.28 -6.49
C GLU A 41 -10.84 7.58 -5.13
N LYS A 42 -9.85 6.72 -4.91
CA LYS A 42 -9.62 6.10 -3.61
C LYS A 42 -8.15 6.10 -3.24
N ILE A 43 -7.85 6.66 -2.07
CA ILE A 43 -6.52 6.66 -1.47
C ILE A 43 -6.65 6.05 -0.07
N LEU A 44 -5.89 4.99 0.20
CA LEU A 44 -5.86 4.31 1.49
C LEU A 44 -4.43 4.01 1.90
N ALA A 45 -4.09 4.31 3.14
CA ALA A 45 -2.79 4.05 3.75
C ALA A 45 -2.91 3.01 4.86
N GLY A 46 -1.92 2.14 4.99
CA GLY A 46 -1.87 1.18 6.07
C GLY A 46 -0.79 0.13 5.88
N PRO A 47 -0.58 -0.75 6.87
CA PRO A 47 0.34 -1.87 6.75
C PRO A 47 0.02 -2.69 5.50
N MET A 48 1.05 -3.15 4.80
CA MET A 48 0.93 -3.96 3.60
C MET A 48 -0.11 -5.09 3.82
N GLY A 49 0.02 -5.86 4.90
CA GLY A 49 -0.88 -6.95 5.26
C GLY A 49 -2.35 -6.56 5.40
N LYS A 50 -2.66 -5.32 5.80
CA LYS A 50 -4.04 -4.83 6.04
C LYS A 50 -4.72 -4.23 4.82
N LEU A 51 -3.96 -3.88 3.77
CA LEU A 51 -4.54 -3.34 2.52
C LEU A 51 -5.47 -4.33 1.78
N VAL A 52 -5.50 -5.62 2.16
CA VAL A 52 -6.30 -6.67 1.50
C VAL A 52 -7.80 -6.42 1.55
N ASP A 53 -8.28 -5.84 2.65
CA ASP A 53 -9.71 -5.72 2.92
C ASP A 53 -10.35 -4.55 2.17
N ALA A 54 -9.53 -3.74 1.49
CA ALA A 54 -9.98 -2.59 0.74
C ALA A 54 -10.31 -2.93 -0.73
N ASP A 55 -11.55 -2.66 -1.13
CA ASP A 55 -11.93 -2.58 -2.54
C ASP A 55 -11.50 -1.23 -3.12
N PHE A 56 -10.51 -1.25 -4.02
CA PHE A 56 -9.98 -0.07 -4.70
C PHE A 56 -10.79 0.33 -5.95
N GLY A 57 -11.77 -0.48 -6.37
CA GLY A 57 -12.57 -0.22 -7.55
C GLY A 57 -11.85 -0.55 -8.86
N SER A 58 -12.15 0.24 -9.90
CA SER A 58 -11.64 0.02 -11.26
C SER A 58 -10.26 0.69 -11.49
N PRO A 59 -9.45 0.20 -12.45
CA PRO A 59 -8.16 0.80 -12.81
C PRO A 59 -8.26 2.27 -13.29
N PRO A 60 -7.15 3.04 -13.26
CA PRO A 60 -5.76 2.63 -12.94
C PRO A 60 -5.46 2.59 -11.44
N HIS A 61 -4.61 1.65 -11.03
CA HIS A 61 -4.16 1.50 -9.64
C HIS A 61 -2.66 1.75 -9.51
N CYS A 62 -2.23 2.27 -8.37
CA CYS A 62 -0.85 2.44 -7.94
C CYS A 62 -0.68 1.94 -6.50
N LEU A 63 0.49 1.36 -6.19
CA LEU A 63 0.89 0.98 -4.84
C LEU A 63 2.21 1.70 -4.54
N VAL A 64 2.26 2.39 -3.41
CA VAL A 64 3.46 3.06 -2.89
C VAL A 64 3.87 2.34 -1.60
N ILE A 65 5.13 1.94 -1.50
CA ILE A 65 5.73 1.46 -0.24
C ILE A 65 6.41 2.67 0.39
N VAL A 66 6.00 3.03 1.60
CA VAL A 66 6.46 4.24 2.28
C VAL A 66 7.82 3.96 2.92
N GLY A 67 8.79 4.84 2.65
CA GLY A 67 10.10 4.82 3.29
C GLY A 67 10.14 5.71 4.53
N GLU A 68 11.25 6.39 4.76
CA GLU A 68 11.35 7.43 5.78
C GLU A 68 10.49 8.64 5.40
N THR A 69 9.73 9.15 6.37
CA THR A 69 8.80 10.28 6.21
C THR A 69 9.17 11.46 7.07
N THR A 70 8.86 12.68 6.62
CA THR A 70 8.88 13.85 7.51
C THR A 70 7.60 13.90 8.37
N PRO A 71 7.59 14.66 9.49
CA PRO A 71 6.39 14.80 10.32
C PRO A 71 5.16 15.28 9.53
N GLU A 72 5.36 16.15 8.55
CA GLU A 72 4.28 16.66 7.70
C GLU A 72 3.71 15.57 6.77
N GLU A 73 4.55 14.66 6.28
CA GLU A 73 4.11 13.51 5.48
C GLU A 73 3.36 12.50 6.35
N GLU A 74 3.82 12.26 7.58
CA GLU A 74 3.12 11.42 8.55
C GLU A 74 1.73 11.96 8.87
N GLU A 75 1.62 13.27 9.14
CA GLU A 75 0.34 13.95 9.35
C GLU A 75 -0.59 13.78 8.13
N MET A 76 -0.05 13.90 6.91
CA MET A 76 -0.83 13.69 5.69
C MET A 76 -1.31 12.24 5.55
N LEU A 77 -0.45 11.27 5.86
CA LEU A 77 -0.77 9.85 5.80
C LEU A 77 -1.94 9.49 6.74
N GLN A 78 -2.01 10.11 7.92
CA GLN A 78 -3.10 9.85 8.88
C GLN A 78 -4.50 10.10 8.31
N PHE A 79 -4.67 11.01 7.34
CA PHE A 79 -5.96 11.25 6.69
C PHE A 79 -6.47 10.06 5.88
N TYR A 80 -5.56 9.20 5.40
CA TYR A 80 -5.87 8.06 4.55
C TYR A 80 -5.74 6.72 5.28
N MET A 81 -5.37 6.72 6.56
CA MET A 81 -5.17 5.49 7.32
C MET A 81 -6.45 4.67 7.41
N ILE A 82 -6.34 3.40 7.03
CA ILE A 82 -7.41 2.41 7.20
C ILE A 82 -7.67 2.26 8.70
N LYS A 83 -8.92 2.44 9.12
CA LYS A 83 -9.36 2.33 10.52
C LYS A 83 -9.62 0.90 10.94
#